data_AF-A0A7X9SML5-F1
#
_entry.id   AF-A0A7X9SML5-F1
#
_cell.length_a   1.000
_cell.length_b   1.000
_cell.length_c   1.000
_cell.angle_alpha   90.00
_cell.angle_beta   90.00
_cell.angle_gamma   90.00
#
_symmetry.space_group_name_H-M   'P 1'
#
loop_
_entity.id
_entity.type
_entity.pdbx_description
1 polymer ?
#
loop_
_entity_poly.entity_id
_entity_poly.type
_entity_poly.pdbx_seq_one_letter_code
_entity_poly.pdbx_strand_id
1 'polypeptide(L)'
;MKKQKRNSGVPRHKRLKRDSRLLTAKTWLTEYNGINLVNGYSKHFAVDKLCAVRELTLLGYRFDEEYVQQLKQSIEAQKKLIEKRKKLREEKITINIYDDYECMLCEFEDEAQGYAIGNKEVPF
;
A
#
# COMPACT_ATOMS: atom_id res chain seq x y z
N MET A 1 -20.79 10.41 30.48
CA MET A 1 -20.50 9.05 29.98
C MET A 1 -19.03 8.96 29.55
N LYS A 2 -18.23 8.03 30.12
CA LYS A 2 -16.83 7.84 29.68
C LYS A 2 -16.83 7.10 28.33
N LYS A 3 -16.29 7.71 27.27
CA LYS A 3 -16.12 7.03 25.97
C LYS A 3 -15.20 5.81 26.14
N GLN A 4 -15.69 4.63 25.76
CA GLN A 4 -14.84 3.44 25.71
C GLN A 4 -13.73 3.63 24.66
N LYS A 5 -12.48 3.39 25.07
CA LYS A 5 -11.34 3.43 24.15
C LYS A 5 -11.44 2.24 23.20
N ARG A 6 -11.53 2.53 21.91
CA ARG A 6 -11.40 1.52 20.86
C ARG A 6 -9.97 1.00 20.90
N ASN A 7 -9.79 -0.27 21.25
CA ASN A 7 -8.48 -0.93 21.16
C ASN A 7 -8.17 -1.15 19.68
N SER A 8 -7.43 -0.23 19.07
CA SER A 8 -6.75 -0.50 17.81
C SER A 8 -5.79 -1.67 18.09
N GLY A 9 -5.96 -2.84 17.47
CA GLY A 9 -5.10 -4.03 17.67
C GLY A 9 -3.60 -3.80 17.36
N VAL A 10 -3.25 -2.59 16.93
CA VAL A 10 -1.87 -2.10 16.83
C VAL A 10 -1.26 -1.98 18.26
N PRO A 11 0.02 -2.34 18.46
CA PRO A 11 0.74 -2.05 19.69
C PRO A 11 0.92 -0.54 19.97
N ARG A 12 0.94 -0.14 21.26
CA ARG A 12 1.03 1.28 21.67
C ARG A 12 2.27 1.98 21.12
N HIS A 13 3.43 1.32 21.17
CA HIS A 13 4.72 1.89 20.76
C HIS A 13 4.75 2.27 19.27
N LYS A 14 3.96 1.60 18.41
CA LYS A 14 3.80 1.92 16.98
C LYS A 14 2.93 3.14 16.70
N ARG A 15 2.21 3.67 17.70
CA ARG A 15 1.32 4.85 17.56
C ARG A 15 1.88 6.10 18.25
N LEU A 16 3.11 6.04 18.74
CA LEU A 16 3.74 7.14 19.45
C LEU A 16 4.07 8.29 18.49
N LYS A 17 3.85 9.52 18.97
CA LYS A 17 4.34 10.74 18.32
C LYS A 17 5.87 10.82 18.45
N ARG A 18 6.51 11.63 17.61
CA ARG A 18 7.97 11.77 17.51
C ARG A 18 8.65 12.01 18.86
N ASP A 19 8.19 12.97 19.65
CA ASP A 19 8.83 13.30 20.93
C ASP A 19 8.75 12.15 21.93
N SER A 20 7.57 11.49 21.98
CA SER A 20 7.39 10.30 22.80
C SER A 20 8.28 9.15 22.32
N ARG A 21 8.44 8.97 21.00
CA ARG A 21 9.36 7.98 20.45
C ARG A 21 10.79 8.24 20.87
N LEU A 22 11.29 9.47 20.72
CA LEU A 22 12.66 9.85 21.11
C LEU A 22 12.93 9.60 22.60
N LEU A 23 11.94 9.85 23.46
CA LEU A 23 12.05 9.54 24.88
C LEU A 23 12.12 8.03 25.12
N THR A 24 11.15 7.26 24.60
CA THR A 24 11.13 5.79 24.77
C THR A 24 12.28 5.08 24.05
N ALA A 25 12.81 5.68 23.00
CA ALA A 25 13.90 5.14 22.21
C ALA A 25 15.16 4.98 23.04
N LYS A 26 15.43 5.89 23.99
CA LYS A 26 16.59 5.79 24.87
C LYS A 26 16.60 4.48 25.67
N THR A 27 15.45 4.13 26.26
CA THR A 27 15.27 2.86 26.99
C THR A 27 15.24 1.66 26.05
N TRP A 28 14.58 1.79 24.90
CA TRP A 28 14.54 0.69 23.92
C TRP A 28 15.92 0.35 23.37
N LEU A 29 16.77 1.36 23.15
CA LEU A 29 18.14 1.18 22.67
C LEU A 29 19.02 0.41 23.65
N THR A 30 18.82 0.57 24.96
CA THR A 30 19.59 -0.19 25.97
C THR A 30 19.22 -1.66 25.99
N GLU A 31 18.00 -2.01 25.58
CA GLU A 31 17.52 -3.40 25.52
C GLU A 31 17.71 -4.04 24.14
N TYR A 32 18.09 -3.26 23.13
CA TYR A 32 18.13 -3.72 21.75
C TYR A 32 19.41 -4.50 21.44
N ASN A 33 19.26 -5.81 21.21
CA ASN A 33 20.36 -6.74 20.90
C ASN A 33 20.45 -7.13 19.41
N GLY A 34 19.75 -6.41 18.52
CA GLY A 34 19.72 -6.76 17.09
C GLY A 34 20.89 -6.18 16.30
N ILE A 35 21.26 -6.86 15.20
CA ILE A 35 22.39 -6.46 14.33
C ILE A 35 22.12 -5.13 13.61
N ASN A 36 20.89 -4.94 13.10
CA ASN A 36 20.56 -3.78 12.27
C ASN A 36 19.67 -2.79 13.04
N LEU A 37 20.31 -1.81 13.66
CA LEU A 37 19.67 -0.78 14.47
C LEU A 37 18.54 -0.03 13.74
N VAL A 38 18.79 0.39 12.50
CA VAL A 38 17.82 1.14 11.69
C VAL A 38 16.58 0.29 11.41
N ASN A 39 16.78 -0.98 11.06
CA ASN A 39 15.69 -1.92 10.79
C ASN A 39 14.92 -2.26 12.07
N GLY A 40 15.62 -2.48 13.18
CA GLY A 40 15.01 -2.70 14.50
C GLY A 40 14.13 -1.53 14.91
N TYR A 41 14.66 -0.31 14.81
CA TYR A 41 13.96 0.92 15.17
C TYR A 41 12.72 1.13 14.29
N SER A 42 12.90 1.00 12.98
CA SER A 42 11.81 1.11 11.99
C SER A 42 10.67 0.14 12.30
N LYS A 43 10.97 -1.13 12.59
CA LYS A 43 9.97 -2.15 12.93
C LYS A 43 9.30 -1.92 14.28
N HIS A 44 10.08 -1.52 15.28
CA HIS A 44 9.57 -1.28 16.62
C HIS A 44 8.62 -0.08 16.62
N PHE A 45 9.03 1.06 16.07
CA PHE A 45 8.21 2.27 16.11
C PHE A 45 7.29 2.46 14.89
N ALA A 46 7.29 1.53 13.93
CA ALA A 46 6.55 1.61 12.67
C ALA A 46 6.83 2.90 11.88
N VAL A 47 8.11 3.28 11.81
CA VAL A 47 8.58 4.45 11.06
C VAL A 47 9.37 4.03 9.82
N ASP A 48 9.44 4.90 8.82
CA ASP A 48 10.30 4.66 7.65
C ASP A 48 11.78 4.58 8.05
N LYS A 49 12.56 3.81 7.30
CA LYS A 49 14.00 3.65 7.57
C LYS A 49 14.75 4.99 7.53
N LEU A 50 14.40 5.91 6.62
CA LEU A 50 14.98 7.26 6.57
C LEU A 50 14.56 8.14 7.77
N CYS A 51 13.40 7.86 8.37
CA CYS A 51 12.98 8.52 9.60
C CYS A 51 13.75 7.96 10.79
N ALA A 52 13.92 6.63 10.84
CA ALA A 52 14.73 5.95 11.84
C ALA A 52 16.18 6.47 11.84
N VAL A 53 16.82 6.60 10.68
CA VAL A 53 18.17 7.19 10.57
C VAL A 53 18.20 8.58 11.19
N ARG A 54 17.28 9.47 10.81
CA ARG A 54 17.22 10.85 11.33
C ARG A 54 17.03 10.90 12.84
N GLU A 55 16.12 10.09 13.38
CA GLU A 55 15.83 10.04 14.82
C GLU A 55 17.01 9.42 15.61
N LEU A 56 17.65 8.38 15.08
CA LEU A 56 18.85 7.79 15.68
C LEU A 56 20.05 8.76 15.63
N THR A 57 20.20 9.56 14.59
CA THR A 57 21.23 10.61 14.54
C THR A 57 21.00 11.69 15.59
N LEU A 58 19.75 12.07 15.86
CA LEU A 58 19.42 12.98 16.97
C LEU A 58 19.73 12.37 18.34
N LEU A 59 19.68 11.04 18.46
CA LEU A 59 20.06 10.31 19.67
C LEU A 59 21.59 10.09 19.79
N GLY A 60 22.38 10.56 18.82
CA GLY A 60 23.84 10.52 18.84
C GLY A 60 24.50 9.48 17.94
N TYR A 61 23.74 8.68 17.20
CA TYR A 61 24.30 7.65 16.32
C TYR A 61 24.75 8.23 14.97
N ARG A 62 25.95 7.88 14.55
CA ARG A 62 26.49 8.25 13.23
C ARG A 62 26.20 7.14 12.23
N PHE A 63 25.73 7.51 11.05
CA PHE A 63 25.52 6.62 9.92
C PHE A 63 26.37 7.11 8.76
N ASP A 64 26.90 6.16 8.00
CA ASP A 64 27.64 6.44 6.79
C ASP A 64 26.72 7.04 5.72
N GLU A 65 27.23 8.02 4.97
CA GLU A 65 26.49 8.66 3.90
C GLU A 65 26.19 7.69 2.76
N GLU A 66 27.12 6.78 2.45
CA GLU A 66 26.92 5.73 1.44
C GLU A 66 25.74 4.83 1.80
N TYR A 67 25.66 4.41 3.08
CA TYR A 67 24.56 3.62 3.59
C TYR A 67 23.21 4.36 3.44
N VAL A 68 23.18 5.66 3.78
CA VAL A 68 21.97 6.47 3.64
C VAL A 68 21.55 6.63 2.18
N GLN A 69 22.51 6.78 1.26
CA GLN A 69 22.24 6.86 -0.17
C GLN A 69 21.68 5.54 -0.72
N GLN A 70 22.28 4.40 -0.37
CA GLN A 70 21.75 3.07 -0.73
C GLN A 70 20.33 2.88 -0.22
N LEU A 71 20.05 3.35 1.00
CA LEU A 71 18.72 3.28 1.59
C LEU A 71 17.69 4.09 0.79
N LYS A 72 18.06 5.30 0.34
CA LYS A 72 17.21 6.15 -0.52
C LYS A 72 16.91 5.47 -1.84
N GLN A 73 17.94 4.95 -2.52
CA GLN A 73 17.81 4.24 -3.79
C GLN A 73 16.89 3.01 -3.66
N SER A 74 17.06 2.23 -2.59
CA SER A 74 16.21 1.07 -2.30
C SER A 74 14.74 1.45 -2.12
N ILE A 75 14.45 2.52 -1.37
CA ILE A 75 13.08 3.01 -1.17
C ILE A 75 12.47 3.49 -2.50
N GLU A 76 13.24 4.20 -3.32
CA GLU A 76 12.78 4.67 -4.62
C GLU A 76 12.50 3.51 -5.59
N ALA A 77 13.38 2.51 -5.64
CA ALA A 77 13.17 1.30 -6.43
C ALA A 77 11.89 0.56 -5.99
N GLN A 78 11.66 0.43 -4.68
CA GLN A 78 10.43 -0.17 -4.15
C GLN A 78 9.18 0.62 -4.54
N LYS A 79 9.21 1.95 -4.47
CA LYS A 79 8.10 2.80 -4.92
C LYS A 79 7.76 2.58 -6.38
N LYS A 80 8.79 2.57 -7.25
CA LYS A 80 8.62 2.30 -8.70
C LYS A 80 8.01 0.92 -8.94
N LEU A 81 8.43 -0.10 -8.20
CA LEU A 81 7.86 -1.45 -8.31
C LEU A 81 6.39 -1.51 -7.87
N ILE A 82 6.04 -0.84 -6.77
CA ILE A 82 4.65 -0.77 -6.30
C ILE A 82 3.77 -0.05 -7.33
N GLU A 83 4.25 1.06 -7.90
CA GLU A 83 3.53 1.80 -8.92
C GLU A 83 3.31 0.97 -10.19
N LYS A 84 4.35 0.28 -10.68
CA LYS A 84 4.23 -0.65 -11.81
C LYS A 84 3.19 -1.75 -11.55
N ARG A 85 3.20 -2.34 -10.35
CA ARG A 85 2.20 -3.36 -9.96
C ARG A 85 0.79 -2.79 -9.89
N LYS A 86 0.64 -1.55 -9.44
CA LYS A 86 -0.66 -0.85 -9.39
C LYS A 86 -1.20 -0.62 -10.80
N LYS A 87 -0.39 -0.10 -11.71
CA LYS A 87 -0.75 0.10 -13.13
C LYS A 87 -1.16 -1.21 -13.80
N LEU A 88 -0.35 -2.26 -13.65
CA LEU A 88 -0.69 -3.58 -14.20
C LEU A 88 -2.00 -4.15 -13.64
N ARG A 89 -2.30 -3.89 -12.36
CA ARG A 89 -3.56 -4.31 -11.73
C ARG A 89 -4.74 -3.53 -12.32
N GLU A 90 -4.57 -2.22 -12.52
CA GLU A 90 -5.58 -1.35 -13.13
C GLU A 90 -5.83 -1.76 -14.59
N GLU A 91 -4.79 -1.98 -15.39
CA GLU A 91 -4.88 -2.45 -16.79
C GLU A 91 -5.63 -3.80 -16.88
N LYS A 92 -5.29 -4.77 -16.03
CA LYS A 92 -5.99 -6.06 -15.98
C LYS A 92 -7.46 -5.91 -15.59
N ILE A 93 -7.77 -5.05 -14.62
CA ILE A 93 -9.16 -4.75 -14.23
C ILE A 93 -9.89 -4.13 -15.42
N THR A 94 -9.28 -3.17 -16.13
CA THR A 94 -9.91 -2.54 -17.29
C THR A 94 -10.16 -3.54 -18.41
N ILE A 95 -9.19 -4.41 -18.75
CA ILE A 95 -9.36 -5.43 -19.79
C ILE A 95 -10.55 -6.34 -19.44
N ASN A 96 -10.59 -6.86 -18.21
CA ASN A 96 -11.69 -7.71 -17.77
C ASN A 96 -13.06 -7.01 -17.83
N ILE A 97 -13.11 -5.71 -17.56
CA ILE A 97 -14.36 -4.93 -17.66
C ILE A 97 -14.79 -4.80 -19.13
N TYR A 98 -13.88 -4.53 -20.06
CA TYR A 98 -14.21 -4.45 -21.49
C TYR A 98 -14.63 -5.81 -22.07
N ASP A 99 -13.97 -6.90 -21.69
CA ASP A 99 -14.35 -8.26 -22.13
C ASP A 99 -15.77 -8.64 -21.65
N ASP A 100 -16.15 -8.23 -20.44
CA ASP A 100 -17.51 -8.40 -19.90
C ASP A 100 -18.56 -7.59 -20.70
N TYR A 101 -18.25 -6.35 -21.06
CA TYR A 101 -19.12 -5.53 -21.91
C TYR A 101 -19.25 -6.07 -23.33
N GLU A 102 -18.18 -6.60 -23.92
CA GLU A 102 -18.20 -7.17 -25.26
C GLU A 102 -19.08 -8.42 -25.32
N CYS A 103 -18.98 -9.29 -24.32
CA CYS A 103 -19.85 -10.47 -24.21
C CYS A 103 -21.33 -10.08 -24.04
N MET A 104 -21.61 -9.04 -23.25
CA MET A 104 -22.97 -8.52 -23.02
C MET A 104 -23.56 -7.82 -24.27
N LEU A 105 -22.73 -7.23 -25.12
CA LEU A 105 -23.15 -6.62 -26.39
C LEU A 105 -23.46 -7.67 -27.47
N CYS A 106 -22.70 -8.77 -27.51
CA CYS A 106 -22.94 -9.86 -28.46
C CYS A 106 -24.31 -10.53 -28.23
N GLU A 107 -24.73 -10.70 -26.97
CA GLU A 107 -26.03 -11.28 -26.62
C GLU A 107 -27.22 -10.38 -27.02
N PHE A 108 -27.02 -9.06 -27.12
CA PHE A 108 -28.08 -8.10 -27.46
C PHE A 108 -28.34 -8.01 -28.98
N GLU A 109 -27.33 -8.20 -29.82
CA GLU A 109 -27.49 -8.15 -31.28
C GLU A 109 -28.19 -9.39 -31.85
N ASP A 110 -28.04 -10.55 -31.20
CA ASP A 110 -28.72 -11.79 -31.59
C ASP A 110 -30.25 -11.74 -31.32
N GLU A 111 -30.72 -10.99 -30.33
CA GLU A 111 -32.16 -10.77 -30.08
C GLU A 111 -32.80 -9.83 -31.13
N ALA A 112 -32.04 -8.86 -31.66
CA ALA A 112 -32.53 -7.92 -32.68
C ALA A 112 -32.75 -8.58 -34.05
N GLN A 113 -32.02 -9.66 -34.37
CA GLN A 113 -32.18 -10.40 -35.63
C GLN A 113 -33.34 -11.42 -35.60
N GLY A 114 -33.86 -11.77 -34.41
CA GLY A 114 -35.00 -12.67 -34.24
C GLY A 114 -36.37 -12.05 -34.56
N TYR A 115 -36.48 -10.71 -34.64
CA TYR A 115 -37.74 -9.98 -34.85
C TYR A 115 -38.02 -9.58 -36.32
N ALA A 116 -37.28 -10.15 -37.28
CA ALA A 116 -37.44 -9.84 -38.71
C ALA A 116 -38.22 -10.90 -39.52
N ILE A 117 -38.80 -11.93 -38.88
CA ILE A 117 -39.63 -12.95 -39.55
C ILE A 117 -41.00 -13.01 -38.90
N GLY A 118 -41.94 -12.17 -39.36
CA GLY A 118 -43.29 -12.20 -38.78
C GLY A 118 -44.39 -11.36 -39.42
N ASN A 119 -44.15 -10.67 -40.54
CA ASN A 119 -45.23 -10.01 -41.28
C ASN A 119 -45.43 -10.73 -42.62
N LYS A 120 -46.09 -11.90 -42.58
CA LYS A 120 -46.71 -12.48 -43.77
C LYS A 120 -48.15 -12.01 -43.87
N GLU A 121 -48.43 -11.47 -45.03
CA GLU A 121 -49.62 -10.74 -45.47
C GLU A 121 -50.94 -11.45 -45.11
N VAL A 122 -51.89 -10.68 -44.59
CA VAL A 122 -53.29 -11.10 -44.45
C VAL A 122 -53.98 -10.79 -45.78
N PRO A 123 -54.52 -11.79 -46.51
CA PRO A 123 -55.21 -11.53 -47.76
C PRO A 123 -56.59 -10.93 -47.50
N PHE A 124 -56.98 -10.01 -48.39
CA PHE A 124 -58.21 -9.22 -48.40
C PHE A 124 -59.48 -10.07 -48.59
#